data_AF-A0A2P6WBN4-F1
#
_entry.id   AF-A0A2P6WBN4-F1
#
_cell.length_a   1.000
_cell.length_b   1.000
_cell.length_c   1.000
_cell.angle_alpha   90.00
_cell.angle_beta   90.00
_cell.angle_gamma   90.00
#
_symmetry.space_group_name_H-M   'P 1'
#
loop_
_entity.id
_entity.type
_entity.pdbx_description
1 polymer ?
#
loop_
_entity_poly.entity_id
_entity_poly.type
_entity_poly.pdbx_seq_one_letter_code
_entity_poly.pdbx_strand_id
1 'polypeptide(L)'
;MAKRNEPTHITRGSVLDDLGFSPEKAAILKMKAEFHAELIRSARNYSPKELQTILKEPQPRVSEFLNGKIASVSLEKMSVYAFRLGSKPTIRLKLNTKQTKAVARKTANSVRVTGSKQRTAAAL
;
A
#
# COMPACT_ATOMS: atom_id res chain seq x y z
N MET A 1 13.85 28.99 -29.41
CA MET A 1 12.53 28.92 -28.76
C MET A 1 12.54 27.76 -27.79
N ALA A 2 12.34 27.99 -26.48
CA ALA A 2 12.37 26.93 -25.47
C ALA A 2 11.08 26.08 -25.54
N LYS A 3 11.24 24.77 -25.66
CA LYS A 3 10.14 23.79 -25.68
C LYS A 3 9.46 23.80 -24.32
N ARG A 4 8.14 24.08 -24.27
CA ARG A 4 7.36 24.04 -23.02
C ARG A 4 7.34 22.60 -22.50
N ASN A 5 7.63 22.40 -21.22
CA ASN A 5 7.47 21.13 -20.54
C ASN A 5 5.97 20.90 -20.31
N GLU A 6 5.27 20.37 -21.30
CA GLU A 6 3.91 19.91 -21.12
C GLU A 6 3.91 18.50 -20.49
N PRO A 7 3.14 18.28 -19.41
CA PRO A 7 3.14 17.00 -18.72
C PRO A 7 2.54 15.89 -19.62
N THR A 8 3.36 14.90 -19.96
CA THR A 8 2.99 13.73 -20.78
C THR A 8 1.89 12.85 -20.15
N HIS A 9 1.71 12.91 -18.83
CA HIS A 9 0.69 12.16 -18.11
C HIS A 9 0.21 12.92 -16.86
N ILE A 10 -1.10 12.95 -16.65
CA ILE A 10 -1.71 13.58 -15.48
C ILE A 10 -2.54 12.54 -14.74
N THR A 11 -2.01 12.09 -13.61
CA THR A 11 -2.72 11.21 -12.67
C THR A 11 -3.81 11.99 -11.92
N ARG A 12 -5.06 11.50 -11.97
CA ARG A 12 -6.19 12.08 -11.20
C ARG A 12 -6.45 11.36 -9.86
N GLY A 13 -5.69 10.32 -9.56
CA GLY A 13 -5.83 9.47 -8.37
C GLY A 13 -4.49 9.25 -7.66
N SER A 14 -4.24 8.02 -7.18
CA SER A 14 -2.93 7.70 -6.64
C SER A 14 -1.97 7.35 -7.78
N VAL A 15 -0.79 7.98 -7.79
CA VAL A 15 0.27 7.64 -8.76
C VAL A 15 0.62 6.15 -8.71
N LEU A 16 0.48 5.50 -7.54
CA LEU A 16 0.72 4.07 -7.40
C LEU A 16 -0.25 3.20 -8.20
N ASP A 17 -1.46 3.69 -8.49
CA ASP A 17 -2.42 2.97 -9.35
C ASP A 17 -2.05 3.06 -10.84
N ASP A 18 -1.36 4.14 -11.23
CA ASP A 18 -1.03 4.44 -12.63
C ASP A 18 0.32 3.85 -13.07
N LEU A 19 1.09 3.29 -12.14
CA LEU A 19 2.41 2.68 -12.39
C LEU A 19 2.33 1.23 -12.87
N GLY A 20 1.13 0.70 -13.14
CA GLY A 20 0.95 -0.67 -13.66
C GLY A 20 1.17 -1.78 -12.64
N PHE A 21 1.16 -1.48 -11.33
CA PHE A 21 1.19 -2.50 -10.29
C PHE A 21 -0.13 -3.26 -10.21
N SER A 22 -0.10 -4.52 -9.74
CA SER A 22 -1.33 -5.22 -9.38
C SER A 22 -2.06 -4.46 -8.26
N PRO A 23 -3.41 -4.52 -8.19
CA PRO A 23 -4.17 -3.85 -7.13
C PRO A 23 -3.71 -4.22 -5.71
N GLU A 24 -3.30 -5.48 -5.51
CA GLU A 24 -2.77 -5.99 -4.25
C GLU A 24 -1.42 -5.33 -3.91
N LYS A 25 -0.49 -5.28 -4.87
CA LYS A 25 0.82 -4.66 -4.68
C LYS A 25 0.69 -3.14 -4.46
N ALA A 26 -0.18 -2.48 -5.22
CA ALA A 26 -0.49 -1.07 -5.04
C ALA A 26 -1.06 -0.79 -3.64
N ALA A 27 -1.95 -1.65 -3.14
CA ALA A 27 -2.49 -1.55 -1.78
C ALA A 27 -1.39 -1.66 -0.71
N ILE A 28 -0.48 -2.63 -0.83
CA ILE A 28 0.66 -2.77 0.11
C ILE A 28 1.55 -1.53 0.07
N LEU A 29 1.88 -1.03 -1.13
CA LEU A 29 2.70 0.18 -1.31
C LEU A 29 2.03 1.41 -0.67
N LYS A 30 0.72 1.58 -0.88
CA LYS A 30 -0.07 2.65 -0.25
C LYS A 30 -0.05 2.56 1.26
N MET A 31 -0.34 1.39 1.82
CA MET A 31 -0.30 1.18 3.27
C MET A 31 1.08 1.51 3.86
N LYS A 32 2.15 1.07 3.19
CA LYS A 32 3.52 1.34 3.61
C LYS A 32 3.86 2.83 3.55
N ALA A 33 3.45 3.50 2.49
CA ALA A 33 3.66 4.94 2.31
C ALA A 33 2.87 5.77 3.34
N GLU A 34 1.60 5.45 3.55
CA GLU A 34 0.74 6.12 4.54
C GLU A 34 1.29 5.96 5.96
N PHE A 35 1.67 4.75 6.35
CA PHE A 35 2.21 4.50 7.68
C PHE A 35 3.55 5.22 7.89
N HIS A 36 4.45 5.16 6.91
CA HIS A 36 5.71 5.89 6.98
C HIS A 36 5.49 7.41 7.08
N ALA A 37 4.59 7.97 6.28
CA ALA A 37 4.29 9.40 6.31
C ALA A 37 3.81 9.86 7.70
N GLU A 38 2.92 9.08 8.34
CA GLU A 38 2.47 9.36 9.70
C GLU A 38 3.61 9.27 10.71
N LEU A 39 4.45 8.25 10.59
CA LEU A 39 5.58 8.06 11.50
C LEU A 39 6.61 9.19 11.37
N ILE A 40 6.84 9.69 10.15
CA ILE A 40 7.70 10.85 9.89
C ILE A 40 7.10 12.12 10.48
N ARG A 41 5.79 12.32 10.39
CA ARG A 41 5.12 13.45 11.05
C ARG A 41 5.39 13.44 12.55
N SER A 42 5.25 12.29 13.21
CA SER A 42 5.56 12.15 14.63
C SER A 42 7.04 12.34 14.94
N ALA A 43 7.93 11.79 14.11
CA ALA A 43 9.38 11.86 14.30
C ALA A 43 9.96 13.27 14.14
N ARG A 44 9.32 14.15 13.35
CA ARG A 44 9.77 15.54 13.12
C ARG A 44 9.76 16.42 14.38
N ASN A 45 9.07 16.00 15.44
CA ASN A 45 9.06 16.70 16.72
C ASN A 45 10.36 16.48 17.53
N TYR A 46 11.26 15.64 17.05
CA TYR A 46 12.50 15.28 17.72
C TYR A 46 13.70 15.61 16.84
N SER A 47 14.81 15.96 17.47
CA SER A 47 16.09 16.09 16.78
C SER A 47 16.62 14.72 16.32
N PRO A 48 17.49 14.67 15.29
CA PRO A 48 18.14 13.43 14.87
C PRO A 48 18.93 12.72 15.99
N LYS A 49 19.40 13.44 17.01
CA LYS A 49 20.10 12.85 18.15
C LYS A 49 19.14 12.19 19.13
N GLU A 50 18.01 12.83 19.41
CA GLU A 50 16.95 12.24 20.24
C GLU A 50 16.36 11.00 19.58
N LEU A 51 16.16 11.02 18.26
CA LEU A 51 15.67 9.86 17.51
C LEU A 51 16.63 8.66 17.56
N GLN A 52 17.95 8.86 17.62
CA GLN A 52 18.88 7.74 17.81
C GLN A 52 18.61 7.02 19.14
N THR A 53 18.37 7.78 20.20
CA THR A 53 18.07 7.25 21.53
C THR A 53 16.69 6.61 21.58
N ILE A 54 15.65 7.33 21.12
CA ILE A 54 14.25 6.87 21.16
C ILE A 54 14.07 5.63 20.29
N LEU A 55 14.55 5.69 19.04
CA LEU A 55 14.42 4.59 18.09
C LEU A 55 15.46 3.49 18.32
N LYS A 56 16.46 3.68 19.19
CA LYS A 56 17.59 2.76 19.44
C LYS A 56 18.29 2.35 18.15
N GLU A 57 18.67 3.34 17.35
CA GLU A 57 19.28 3.16 16.03
C GLU A 57 20.46 4.12 15.85
N PRO A 58 21.50 3.72 15.10
CA PRO A 58 22.61 4.62 14.80
C PRO A 58 22.15 5.73 13.83
N GLN A 59 22.83 6.89 13.88
CA GLN A 59 22.51 8.07 13.07
C GLN A 59 22.28 7.78 11.57
N PRO A 60 23.10 6.94 10.88
CA PRO A 60 22.86 6.66 9.46
C PRO A 60 21.47 6.07 9.23
N ARG A 61 21.02 5.18 10.12
CA ARG A 61 19.70 4.54 10.01
C ARG A 61 18.56 5.50 10.31
N VAL A 62 18.74 6.40 11.27
CA VAL A 62 17.81 7.51 11.53
C VAL A 62 17.69 8.43 10.32
N SER A 63 18.81 8.76 9.67
CA SER A 63 18.82 9.58 8.45
C SER A 63 18.08 8.90 7.30
N GLU A 64 18.34 7.61 7.04
CA GLU A 64 17.62 6.85 6.01
C GLU A 64 16.12 6.77 6.27
N PHE A 65 15.76 6.58 7.54
CA PHE A 65 14.37 6.56 7.98
C PHE A 65 13.68 7.90 7.69
N LEU A 66 14.30 9.03 8.10
CA LEU A 66 13.76 10.38 7.92
C LEU A 66 13.66 10.80 6.45
N ASN A 67 14.66 10.44 5.64
CA ASN A 67 14.75 10.83 4.24
C ASN A 67 13.89 9.97 3.30
N GLY A 68 13.02 9.11 3.85
CA GLY A 68 12.03 8.41 3.03
C GLY A 68 12.57 7.25 2.22
N LYS A 69 13.65 6.57 2.66
CA LYS A 69 14.01 5.24 2.13
C LYS A 69 13.02 4.17 2.62
N ILE A 70 11.73 4.37 2.33
CA ILE A 70 10.56 3.57 2.73
C ILE A 70 10.78 2.09 2.38
N ALA A 71 11.42 1.80 1.24
CA ALA A 71 11.70 0.44 0.80
C ALA A 71 12.50 -0.37 1.83
N SER A 72 13.41 0.28 2.55
CA SER A 72 14.37 -0.38 3.46
C SER A 72 13.83 -0.72 4.84
N VAL A 73 12.62 -0.29 5.21
CA VAL A 73 12.03 -0.49 6.54
C VAL A 73 10.78 -1.36 6.41
N SER A 74 10.66 -2.44 7.19
CA SER A 74 9.46 -3.29 7.21
C SER A 74 8.32 -2.62 8.00
N LEU A 75 7.07 -3.05 7.76
CA LEU A 75 5.91 -2.59 8.55
C LEU A 75 6.05 -2.95 10.04
N GLU A 76 6.68 -4.08 10.36
CA GLU A 76 6.99 -4.48 11.73
C GLU A 76 7.94 -3.49 12.40
N LYS A 77 9.02 -3.12 11.70
CA LYS A 77 9.99 -2.14 12.20
C LYS A 77 9.37 -0.76 12.38
N MET A 78 8.49 -0.34 11.46
CA MET A 78 7.69 0.88 11.62
C MET A 78 6.76 0.82 12.84
N SER A 79 6.17 -0.34 13.11
CA SER A 79 5.32 -0.55 14.30
C SER A 79 6.12 -0.38 15.59
N VAL A 80 7.33 -0.94 15.66
CA VAL A 80 8.23 -0.75 16.81
C VAL A 80 8.59 0.73 17.00
N TYR A 81 8.90 1.45 15.92
CA TYR A 81 9.18 2.88 15.98
C TYR A 81 7.97 3.70 16.44
N ALA A 82 6.77 3.38 15.97
CA ALA A 82 5.55 4.04 16.40
C ALA A 82 5.37 3.92 17.91
N PHE A 83 5.52 2.70 18.46
CA PHE A 83 5.47 2.46 19.91
C PHE A 83 6.53 3.28 20.67
N ARG A 84 7.76 3.34 20.16
CA ARG A 84 8.86 4.12 20.77
C ARG A 84 8.60 5.63 20.73
N LEU A 85 7.90 6.11 19.71
CA LEU A 85 7.45 7.50 19.58
C LEU A 85 6.13 7.78 20.33
N GLY A 86 5.66 6.85 21.17
CA GLY A 86 4.45 7.02 21.98
C GLY A 86 3.14 6.84 21.21
N SER A 87 3.17 6.31 19.99
CA SER A 87 2.00 6.06 19.16
C SER A 87 1.65 4.57 19.12
N LYS A 88 0.35 4.24 19.04
CA LYS A 88 -0.13 2.86 18.89
C LYS A 88 -0.68 2.65 17.47
N PRO A 89 -0.02 1.82 16.62
CA PRO A 89 -0.56 1.48 15.31
C PRO A 89 -1.92 0.77 15.42
N THR A 90 -2.84 1.08 14.51
CA THR A 90 -4.13 0.38 14.37
C THR A 90 -4.40 0.07 12.91
N ILE A 91 -5.11 -1.02 12.65
CA ILE A 91 -5.47 -1.46 11.30
C ILE A 91 -6.99 -1.41 11.15
N ARG A 92 -7.47 -0.80 10.07
CA ARG A 92 -8.88 -0.80 9.69
C ARG A 92 -9.02 -1.31 8.26
N LEU A 93 -9.88 -2.30 8.05
CA LEU A 93 -10.18 -2.84 6.73
C LEU A 93 -11.42 -2.14 6.16
N LYS A 94 -11.36 -1.76 4.88
CA LYS A 94 -12.50 -1.20 4.16
C LYS A 94 -13.01 -2.22 3.15
N LEU A 95 -14.31 -2.46 3.13
CA LEU A 95 -14.93 -3.33 2.13
C LEU A 95 -14.88 -2.66 0.76
N ASN A 96 -14.27 -3.32 -0.23
CA ASN A 96 -14.31 -2.87 -1.60
C ASN A 96 -15.51 -3.50 -2.33
N THR A 97 -16.67 -2.86 -2.20
CA THR A 97 -17.94 -3.30 -2.81
C THR A 97 -17.90 -3.40 -4.34
N LYS A 98 -16.96 -2.73 -5.00
CA LYS A 98 -16.76 -2.84 -6.45
C LYS A 98 -16.10 -4.18 -6.83
N GLN A 99 -15.17 -4.67 -6.02
CA GLN A 99 -14.51 -5.97 -6.26
C GLN A 99 -15.41 -7.16 -5.87
N THR A 100 -16.16 -7.06 -4.77
CA THR A 100 -17.03 -8.18 -4.32
C THR A 100 -18.13 -8.51 -5.34
N LYS A 101 -18.73 -7.50 -5.98
CA LYS A 101 -19.72 -7.72 -7.05
C LYS A 101 -19.11 -8.34 -8.32
N ALA A 102 -17.86 -8.01 -8.66
CA ALA A 102 -17.18 -8.56 -9.82
C ALA A 102 -16.82 -10.05 -9.62
N VAL A 103 -16.34 -10.42 -8.42
CA VAL A 103 -16.04 -11.82 -8.08
C VAL A 103 -17.33 -12.64 -8.05
N ALA A 104 -18.39 -12.14 -7.42
CA ALA A 104 -19.70 -12.82 -7.36
C ALA A 104 -20.32 -13.05 -8.75
N ARG A 105 -20.18 -12.10 -9.68
CA ARG A 105 -20.62 -12.28 -11.07
C ARG A 105 -19.77 -13.30 -11.83
N LYS A 106 -18.46 -13.36 -11.57
CA LYS A 106 -17.54 -14.29 -12.25
C LYS A 106 -17.75 -15.73 -11.77
N THR A 107 -18.02 -15.95 -10.48
CA THR A 107 -18.42 -17.27 -9.95
C THR A 107 -19.79 -17.71 -10.45
N ALA A 108 -20.79 -16.82 -10.46
CA ALA A 108 -22.12 -17.14 -10.98
C ALA A 108 -22.10 -17.53 -12.47
N ASN A 109 -21.28 -16.86 -13.30
CA ASN A 109 -21.12 -17.24 -14.70
C ASN A 109 -20.33 -18.55 -14.89
N SER A 110 -19.32 -18.83 -14.06
CA SER A 110 -18.56 -20.08 -14.16
C SER A 110 -19.43 -21.30 -13.84
N VAL A 111 -20.32 -21.20 -12.84
CA VAL A 111 -21.27 -22.28 -12.48
C VAL A 111 -22.29 -22.53 -13.59
N ARG A 112 -22.74 -21.47 -14.29
CA ARG A 112 -23.67 -21.60 -15.42
C ARG A 112 -23.04 -22.32 -16.63
N VAL A 113 -21.73 -22.14 -16.84
CA VAL A 113 -20.99 -22.75 -17.98
C VAL A 113 -20.61 -24.21 -17.71
N THR A 114 -20.34 -24.61 -16.47
CA THR A 114 -20.12 -26.04 -16.13
C THR A 114 -21.42 -26.85 -16.11
N GLY A 115 -22.55 -26.25 -15.71
CA GLY A 115 -23.86 -26.92 -15.73
C GLY A 115 -24.42 -27.21 -17.13
N SER A 116 -23.98 -26.48 -18.18
CA SER A 116 -24.46 -26.71 -19.54
C SER A 116 -23.76 -27.86 -20.27
N LYS A 117 -22.57 -28.31 -19.80
CA LYS A 117 -21.84 -29.44 -20.41
C LYS A 117 -22.35 -30.82 -19.95
N GLN A 118 -23.07 -30.91 -18.83
CA GLN A 118 -23.59 -32.19 -18.33
C GLN A 118 -24.94 -32.60 -18.94
N ARG A 119 -25.71 -31.68 -19.56
CA ARG A 119 -27.03 -32.02 -20.14
C ARG A 119 -26.97 -32.61 -21.55
N THR A 120 -25.83 -32.58 -22.23
CA THR A 120 -25.67 -33.15 -23.59
C THR A 120 -25.02 -34.53 -23.61
N ALA A 121 -24.59 -35.09 -22.47
CA ALA A 121 -23.96 -36.42 -22.41
C ALA A 121 -24.90 -37.53 -21.92
N ALA A 122 -26.17 -37.23 -21.63
CA ALA A 122 -27.16 -38.19 -21.11
C ALA A 122 -28.29 -38.51 -22.12
N ALA A 123 -28.06 -38.25 -23.42
CA ALA A 123 -29.00 -38.56 -24.49
C ALA A 123 -28.25 -39.24 -25.64
N LEU A 124 -27.93 -40.52 -25.48
CA LEU A 124 -27.63 -41.50 -26.53
C LEU A 124 -27.87 -42.90 -25.98
#